data_AF-A0A1H6F5S6-F1
#
_entry.id   AF-A0A1H6F5S6-F1
#
_cell.length_a   1.000
_cell.length_b   1.000
_cell.length_c   1.000
_cell.angle_alpha   90.00
_cell.angle_beta   90.00
_cell.angle_gamma   90.00
#
_symmetry.space_group_name_H-M   'P 1'
#
loop_
_entity.id
_entity.type
_entity.pdbx_description
1 polymer ?
#
loop_
_entity_poly.entity_id
_entity_poly.type
_entity_poly.pdbx_seq_one_letter_code
_entity_poly.pdbx_strand_id
1 'polypeptide(L)'
;MKKFEVYSIITIFIILLFFLSFWIYSPVSFCKFPSSFFIDSTTCVSKVAINENNPGICLKAIEIETCFEKYYEKDNSSEFCEELKENEIQFQINARDYCFLTLAKYTSEINLCEKINRIEEKDMCYSFMAKDHKSDEICNEVSLGIKRDICLTESKL
;
A
#
# COMPACT_ATOMS: atom_id res chain seq x y z
N MET A 1 12.37 -15.32 -53.94
CA MET A 1 11.56 -14.36 -53.15
C MET A 1 10.92 -14.95 -51.88
N LYS A 2 10.52 -16.23 -51.81
CA LYS A 2 9.79 -16.77 -50.64
C LYS A 2 10.56 -16.88 -49.31
N LYS A 3 11.90 -16.93 -49.31
CA LYS A 3 12.68 -17.09 -48.06
C LYS A 3 12.69 -15.83 -47.19
N PHE A 4 12.60 -14.64 -47.78
CA PHE A 4 12.69 -13.37 -47.04
C PHE A 4 11.42 -13.10 -46.21
N GLU A 5 10.25 -13.45 -46.74
CA GLU A 5 8.96 -13.30 -46.05
C GLU A 5 8.87 -14.20 -44.81
N VAL A 6 9.43 -15.42 -44.88
CA VAL A 6 9.42 -16.37 -43.76
C VAL A 6 10.25 -15.86 -42.58
N TYR A 7 11.44 -15.29 -42.82
CA TYR A 7 12.26 -14.71 -41.75
C TYR A 7 11.57 -13.53 -41.07
N SER A 8 10.90 -12.67 -41.84
CA SER A 8 10.19 -11.51 -41.29
C SER A 8 9.02 -11.93 -40.38
N ILE A 9 8.30 -13.00 -40.71
CA ILE A 9 7.19 -13.48 -39.89
C ILE A 9 7.72 -14.10 -38.58
N ILE A 10 8.82 -14.86 -38.64
CA ILE A 10 9.44 -15.48 -37.47
C ILE A 10 9.96 -14.42 -36.50
N THR A 11 10.62 -13.36 -36.97
CA THR A 11 11.12 -12.30 -36.10
C THR A 11 9.99 -11.53 -35.42
N ILE A 12 8.92 -11.22 -36.13
CA ILE A 12 7.72 -10.58 -35.53
C ILE A 12 7.12 -11.49 -34.45
N PHE A 13 7.02 -12.80 -34.71
CA PHE A 13 6.46 -13.74 -33.74
C PHE A 13 7.34 -13.86 -32.49
N ILE A 14 8.66 -13.89 -32.63
CA ILE A 14 9.60 -13.91 -31.49
C ILE A 14 9.50 -12.61 -30.68
N ILE A 15 9.42 -11.45 -31.35
CA ILE A 15 9.25 -10.16 -30.68
C ILE A 15 7.93 -10.13 -29.90
N LEU A 16 6.83 -10.61 -30.50
CA LEU A 16 5.53 -10.71 -29.83
C LEU A 16 5.58 -11.67 -28.63
N LEU A 17 6.28 -12.81 -28.73
CA LEU A 17 6.46 -13.73 -27.60
C LEU A 17 7.28 -13.09 -26.47
N PHE A 18 8.32 -12.31 -26.80
CA PHE A 18 9.08 -11.55 -25.81
C PHE A 18 8.21 -10.50 -25.10
N PHE A 19 7.43 -9.72 -25.86
CA PHE A 19 6.50 -8.75 -25.27
C PHE A 19 5.43 -9.44 -24.42
N LEU A 20 4.84 -10.54 -24.88
CA LEU A 20 3.88 -11.31 -24.09
C LEU A 20 4.49 -11.85 -22.80
N SER A 21 5.73 -12.36 -22.84
CA SER A 21 6.41 -12.85 -21.64
C SER A 21 6.71 -11.74 -20.63
N PHE A 22 6.99 -10.52 -21.10
CA PHE A 22 7.26 -9.36 -20.25
C PHE A 22 6.00 -8.87 -19.53
N TRP A 23 4.83 -8.98 -20.16
CA TRP A 23 3.55 -8.63 -19.55
C TRP A 23 3.00 -9.69 -18.59
N ILE A 24 3.42 -10.95 -18.73
CA ILE A 24 2.96 -12.04 -17.86
C ILE A 24 3.76 -12.10 -16.54
N TYR A 25 5.01 -11.62 -16.51
CA TYR A 25 5.85 -11.68 -15.32
C TYR A 25 5.71 -10.42 -14.45
N SER A 26 4.81 -10.47 -13.46
CA SER A 26 4.76 -9.44 -12.42
C SER A 26 6.00 -9.55 -11.49
N PRO A 27 6.77 -8.47 -11.27
CA PRO A 27 8.00 -8.48 -10.47
C PRO A 27 7.77 -8.91 -9.02
N VAL A 28 6.56 -8.74 -8.49
CA VAL A 28 6.18 -9.17 -7.12
C VAL A 28 6.21 -10.69 -6.95
N SER A 29 6.02 -11.45 -8.04
CA SER A 29 6.04 -12.91 -8.00
C SER A 29 7.40 -13.48 -7.59
N PHE A 30 8.48 -12.73 -7.82
CA PHE A 30 9.83 -13.10 -7.40
C PHE A 30 10.04 -12.97 -5.89
N CYS A 31 9.24 -12.15 -5.19
CA CYS A 31 9.31 -12.02 -3.73
C CYS A 31 8.73 -13.25 -2.99
N LYS A 32 8.04 -14.18 -3.68
CA LYS A 32 7.43 -15.39 -3.08
C LYS A 32 8.31 -16.65 -3.12
N PHE A 33 9.48 -16.61 -3.77
CA PHE A 33 10.33 -17.80 -3.83
C PHE A 33 11.06 -18.02 -2.49
N PRO A 34 11.08 -19.25 -1.95
CA PRO A 34 11.89 -19.58 -0.80
C PRO A 34 13.34 -19.69 -1.28
N SER A 35 13.99 -18.55 -1.53
CA SER A 35 15.45 -18.57 -1.64
C SER A 35 15.99 -18.79 -0.24
N SER A 36 16.84 -19.79 -0.11
CA SER A 36 17.75 -20.07 1.00
C SER A 36 18.74 -18.93 1.32
N PHE A 37 18.33 -17.68 1.07
CA PHE A 37 19.07 -16.44 1.16
C PHE A 37 18.11 -15.41 1.75
N PHE A 38 18.52 -14.78 2.85
CA PHE A 38 17.77 -13.91 3.77
C PHE A 38 17.19 -12.62 3.14
N ILE A 39 16.50 -12.68 2.01
CA ILE A 39 15.77 -11.53 1.50
C ILE A 39 14.42 -11.51 2.22
N ASP A 40 14.32 -10.60 3.20
CA ASP A 40 13.06 -10.26 3.84
C ASP A 40 12.02 -9.92 2.77
N SER A 41 10.93 -10.70 2.74
CA SER A 41 9.82 -10.55 1.80
C SER A 41 9.26 -9.13 1.83
N THR A 42 9.14 -8.52 3.01
CA THR A 42 8.66 -7.14 3.16
C THR A 42 9.60 -6.17 2.45
N THR A 43 10.91 -6.30 2.65
CA THR A 43 11.92 -5.48 1.96
C THR A 43 11.91 -5.68 0.44
N CYS A 44 11.68 -6.90 -0.05
CA CYS A 44 11.50 -7.15 -1.49
C CYS A 44 10.27 -6.41 -2.04
N VAL A 45 9.11 -6.61 -1.41
CA VAL A 45 7.85 -6.00 -1.82
C VAL A 45 7.92 -4.48 -1.78
N SER A 46 8.54 -3.90 -0.74
CA SER A 46 8.72 -2.44 -0.60
C SER A 46 9.52 -1.85 -1.77
N LYS A 47 10.62 -2.50 -2.17
CA LYS A 47 11.43 -2.03 -3.31
C LYS A 47 10.65 -2.07 -4.62
N VAL A 48 9.83 -3.10 -4.82
CA VAL A 48 8.99 -3.18 -6.01
C VAL A 48 7.92 -2.09 -5.98
N ALA A 49 7.25 -1.87 -4.84
CA ALA A 49 6.28 -0.81 -4.67
C ALA A 49 6.86 0.57 -5.03
N ILE A 50 8.06 0.88 -4.52
CA ILE A 50 8.75 2.15 -4.79
C ILE A 50 9.14 2.27 -6.28
N ASN A 51 9.71 1.22 -6.87
CA ASN A 51 10.18 1.27 -8.26
C ASN A 51 9.03 1.39 -9.27
N GLU A 52 7.90 0.75 -8.99
CA GLU A 52 6.69 0.80 -9.82
C GLU A 52 5.80 2.00 -9.50
N ASN A 53 6.17 2.81 -8.51
CA ASN A 53 5.36 3.89 -7.95
C ASN A 53 3.93 3.45 -7.60
N ASN A 54 3.80 2.29 -6.95
CA ASN A 54 2.52 1.66 -6.68
C ASN A 54 2.51 1.06 -5.26
N PRO A 55 2.04 1.78 -4.24
CA PRO A 55 2.00 1.30 -2.87
C PRO A 55 0.91 0.24 -2.64
N GLY A 56 -0.02 0.03 -3.58
CA GLY A 56 -0.94 -1.10 -3.56
C GLY A 56 -0.22 -2.46 -3.60
N ILE A 57 1.03 -2.47 -4.09
CA ILE A 57 1.92 -3.64 -4.00
C ILE A 57 2.19 -4.03 -2.54
N CYS A 58 2.21 -3.07 -1.60
CA CYS A 58 2.44 -3.33 -0.17
C CYS A 58 1.35 -4.18 0.49
N LEU A 59 0.15 -4.26 -0.10
CA LEU A 59 -0.89 -5.18 0.36
C LEU A 59 -0.47 -6.64 0.28
N LYS A 60 0.56 -6.95 -0.53
CA LYS A 60 1.13 -8.30 -0.69
C LYS A 60 2.31 -8.56 0.26
N ALA A 61 2.74 -7.56 1.04
CA ALA A 61 3.81 -7.71 2.02
C ALA A 61 3.34 -8.52 3.24
N ILE A 62 4.27 -9.18 3.92
CA ILE A 62 3.99 -9.82 5.20
C ILE A 62 3.76 -8.74 6.26
N GLU A 63 4.63 -7.74 6.30
CA GLU A 63 4.48 -6.56 7.14
C GLU A 63 4.00 -5.38 6.29
N ILE A 64 2.68 -5.26 6.15
CA ILE A 64 2.03 -4.26 5.29
C ILE A 64 2.41 -2.83 5.74
N GLU A 65 2.35 -2.55 7.05
CA GLU A 65 2.70 -1.25 7.63
C GLU A 65 4.13 -0.84 7.28
N THR A 66 5.11 -1.69 7.57
CA THR A 66 6.53 -1.49 7.25
C THR A 66 6.75 -1.20 5.76
N CYS A 67 5.98 -1.84 4.87
CA CYS A 67 6.09 -1.59 3.43
C CYS A 67 5.58 -0.21 3.05
N PHE A 68 4.41 0.19 3.54
CA PHE A 68 3.85 1.51 3.27
C PHE A 68 4.74 2.62 3.85
N GLU A 69 5.28 2.45 5.06
CA GLU A 69 6.24 3.41 5.64
C GLU A 69 7.45 3.62 4.73
N LYS A 70 8.10 2.52 4.29
CA LYS A 70 9.23 2.58 3.34
C LYS A 70 8.85 3.23 2.00
N TYR A 71 7.62 3.04 1.54
CA TYR A 71 7.15 3.68 0.33
C TYR A 71 6.98 5.19 0.54
N TYR A 72 6.32 5.60 1.62
CA TYR A 72 6.06 7.00 1.93
C TYR A 72 7.31 7.79 2.36
N GLU A 73 8.37 7.12 2.80
CA GLU A 73 9.73 7.69 2.87
C GLU A 73 10.22 8.25 1.54
N LYS A 74 9.77 7.68 0.42
CA LYS A 74 10.18 8.08 -0.91
C LYS A 74 9.19 8.98 -1.62
N ASP A 75 7.89 8.69 -1.49
CA ASP A 75 6.80 9.43 -2.11
C ASP A 75 5.58 9.43 -1.18
N ASN A 76 5.19 10.59 -0.65
CA ASN A 76 4.07 10.76 0.26
C ASN A 76 2.78 11.27 -0.43
N SER A 77 2.65 11.09 -1.75
CA SER A 77 1.43 11.45 -2.47
C SER A 77 0.21 10.64 -2.04
N SER A 78 -0.88 11.34 -1.73
CA SER A 78 -2.18 10.70 -1.41
C SER A 78 -2.99 10.28 -2.64
N GLU A 79 -2.56 10.68 -3.85
CA GLU A 79 -3.29 10.46 -5.11
C GLU A 79 -3.55 8.97 -5.35
N PHE A 80 -2.55 8.14 -5.07
CA PHE A 80 -2.69 6.69 -5.25
C PHE A 80 -3.72 6.05 -4.32
N CYS A 81 -3.84 6.50 -3.07
CA CYS A 81 -4.82 5.92 -2.15
C CYS A 81 -6.25 6.09 -2.67
N GLU A 82 -6.53 7.16 -3.43
CA GLU A 82 -7.84 7.35 -4.07
C GLU A 82 -8.13 6.35 -5.20
N GLU A 83 -7.09 5.82 -5.85
CA GLU A 83 -7.21 4.86 -6.95
C GLU A 83 -7.43 3.42 -6.47
N LEU A 84 -7.14 3.14 -5.20
CA LEU A 84 -7.36 1.83 -4.60
C LEU A 84 -8.85 1.52 -4.49
N LYS A 85 -9.23 0.35 -5.01
CA LYS A 85 -10.60 -0.14 -4.90
C LYS A 85 -10.86 -0.68 -3.50
N GLU A 86 -12.01 -0.32 -2.94
CA GLU A 86 -12.45 -0.74 -1.58
C GLU A 86 -12.55 -2.26 -1.38
N ASN A 87 -12.46 -3.06 -2.44
CA ASN A 87 -12.68 -4.49 -2.45
C ASN A 87 -11.43 -5.36 -2.67
N GLU A 88 -10.23 -4.78 -2.74
CA GLU A 88 -8.99 -5.57 -2.72
C GLU A 88 -8.70 -6.07 -1.29
N ILE A 89 -9.37 -7.16 -0.92
CA ILE A 89 -9.35 -7.72 0.44
C ILE A 89 -8.26 -8.78 0.53
N GLN A 90 -7.21 -8.51 1.32
CA GLN A 90 -6.54 -9.54 2.09
C GLN A 90 -6.94 -9.31 3.57
N PHE A 91 -7.60 -10.29 4.20
CA PHE A 91 -7.92 -10.27 5.63
C PHE A 91 -8.86 -9.16 6.15
N GLN A 92 -9.94 -8.83 5.44
CA GLN A 92 -10.93 -7.81 5.85
C GLN A 92 -10.35 -6.40 6.07
N ILE A 93 -9.16 -6.12 5.55
CA ILE A 93 -8.60 -4.77 5.51
C ILE A 93 -9.07 -4.13 4.20
N ASN A 94 -9.68 -2.94 4.29
CA ASN A 94 -9.94 -2.14 3.11
C ASN A 94 -8.63 -1.44 2.73
N ALA A 95 -8.06 -1.84 1.59
CA ALA A 95 -6.78 -1.36 1.11
C ALA A 95 -6.69 0.18 1.03
N ARG A 96 -7.76 0.83 0.55
CA ARG A 96 -7.86 2.29 0.42
C ARG A 96 -7.81 2.96 1.79
N ASP A 97 -8.65 2.51 2.71
CA ASP A 97 -8.75 3.07 4.05
C ASP A 97 -7.46 2.87 4.85
N TYR A 98 -6.83 1.70 4.71
CA TYR A 98 -5.54 1.42 5.34
C TYR A 98 -4.42 2.28 4.74
N CYS A 99 -4.42 2.49 3.42
CA CYS A 99 -3.49 3.38 2.73
C CYS A 99 -3.54 4.80 3.31
N PHE A 100 -4.75 5.37 3.46
CA PHE A 100 -4.93 6.69 4.08
C PHE A 100 -4.54 6.71 5.55
N LEU A 101 -4.88 5.68 6.33
CA LEU A 101 -4.47 5.59 7.72
C LEU A 101 -2.95 5.63 7.86
N THR A 102 -2.23 4.78 7.12
CA THR A 102 -0.76 4.76 7.21
C THR A 102 -0.15 6.05 6.68
N LEU A 103 -0.70 6.64 5.62
CA LEU A 103 -0.22 7.93 5.13
C LEU A 103 -0.44 9.05 6.16
N ALA A 104 -1.59 9.08 6.83
CA ALA A 104 -1.89 10.02 7.91
C ALA A 104 -0.89 9.88 9.06
N LYS A 105 -0.62 8.64 9.48
CA LYS A 105 0.40 8.36 10.52
C LYS A 105 1.78 8.86 10.11
N TYR A 106 2.18 8.59 8.86
CA TYR A 106 3.51 8.89 8.37
C TYR A 106 3.74 10.40 8.16
N THR A 107 2.72 11.11 7.69
CA THR A 107 2.79 12.56 7.39
C THR A 107 2.32 13.44 8.55
N SER A 108 1.73 12.85 9.59
CA SER A 108 1.01 13.54 10.66
C SER A 108 -0.07 14.51 10.13
N GLU A 109 -0.70 14.19 8.99
CA GLU A 109 -1.78 14.98 8.39
C GLU A 109 -3.17 14.47 8.79
N ILE A 110 -3.81 15.12 9.77
CA ILE A 110 -5.09 14.68 10.35
C ILE A 110 -6.25 14.66 9.36
N ASN A 111 -6.25 15.57 8.39
CA ASN A 111 -7.27 15.67 7.34
C ASN A 111 -7.32 14.41 6.46
N LEU A 112 -6.26 13.60 6.42
CA LEU A 112 -6.28 12.31 5.73
C LEU A 112 -7.20 11.29 6.42
N CYS A 113 -7.40 11.39 7.74
CA CYS A 113 -8.37 10.55 8.46
C CYS A 113 -9.81 10.77 7.98
N GLU A 114 -10.13 11.97 7.44
CA GLU A 114 -11.47 12.26 6.91
C GLU A 114 -11.80 11.43 5.66
N LYS A 115 -10.77 11.05 4.89
CA LYS A 115 -10.88 10.29 3.63
C LYS A 115 -11.16 8.80 3.84
N ILE A 116 -11.02 8.32 5.08
CA ILE A 116 -11.26 6.93 5.46
C ILE A 116 -12.77 6.70 5.58
N ASN A 117 -13.28 5.69 4.88
CA ASN A 117 -14.71 5.42 4.82
C ASN A 117 -15.19 4.52 5.96
N ARG A 118 -14.40 3.50 6.32
CA ARG A 118 -14.76 2.60 7.41
C ARG A 118 -14.53 3.25 8.76
N ILE A 119 -15.56 3.17 9.60
CA ILE A 119 -15.56 3.82 10.90
C ILE A 119 -14.49 3.23 11.84
N GLU A 120 -14.18 1.93 11.71
CA GLU A 120 -13.18 1.31 12.57
C GLU A 120 -11.77 1.85 12.32
N GLU A 121 -11.38 1.94 11.05
CA GLU A 121 -10.11 2.51 10.58
C GLU A 121 -10.07 4.02 10.79
N LYS A 122 -11.18 4.74 10.56
CA LYS A 122 -11.26 6.19 10.78
C LYS A 122 -11.06 6.55 12.25
N ASP A 123 -11.77 5.87 13.15
CA ASP A 123 -11.58 6.03 14.59
C ASP A 123 -10.15 5.70 15.02
N MET A 124 -9.55 4.65 14.43
CA MET A 124 -8.16 4.29 14.70
C MET A 124 -7.19 5.39 14.26
N CYS A 125 -7.42 6.00 13.10
CA CYS A 125 -6.64 7.10 12.57
C CYS A 125 -6.68 8.30 13.54
N TYR A 126 -7.87 8.77 13.92
CA TYR A 126 -7.99 9.89 14.87
C TYR A 126 -7.37 9.57 16.24
N SER A 127 -7.56 8.36 16.78
CA SER A 127 -6.92 7.97 18.03
C SER A 127 -5.40 8.02 17.97
N PHE A 128 -4.81 7.57 16.85
CA PHE A 128 -3.38 7.69 16.64
C PHE A 128 -2.94 9.16 16.56
N MET A 129 -3.65 9.98 15.78
CA MET A 129 -3.34 11.41 15.65
C MET A 129 -3.47 12.14 16.99
N ALA A 130 -4.49 11.83 17.80
CA ALA A 130 -4.64 12.39 19.14
C ALA A 130 -3.44 12.07 20.04
N LYS A 131 -2.91 10.85 19.96
CA LYS A 131 -1.73 10.42 20.69
C LYS A 131 -0.46 11.10 20.20
N ASP A 132 -0.23 11.13 18.89
CA ASP A 132 0.97 11.73 18.29
C ASP A 132 1.05 13.24 18.56
N HIS A 133 -0.08 13.93 18.41
CA HIS A 133 -0.20 15.38 18.66
C HIS A 133 -0.44 15.74 20.14
N LYS A 134 -0.60 14.75 21.02
CA LYS A 134 -1.00 14.92 22.43
C LYS A 134 -2.21 15.85 22.61
N SER A 135 -3.25 15.65 21.79
CA SER A 135 -4.43 16.53 21.73
C SER A 135 -5.73 15.75 21.96
N ASP A 136 -6.35 16.01 23.11
CA ASP A 136 -7.66 15.46 23.48
C ASP A 136 -8.77 15.93 22.52
N GLU A 137 -8.60 17.10 21.89
CA GLU A 137 -9.61 17.66 20.97
C GLU A 137 -9.84 16.75 19.76
N ILE A 138 -8.78 16.08 19.29
CA ILE A 138 -8.84 15.13 18.17
C ILE A 138 -9.72 13.92 18.52
N CYS A 139 -9.76 13.51 19.80
CA CYS A 139 -10.60 12.40 20.23
C CYS A 139 -12.10 12.68 20.07
N ASN A 140 -12.52 13.93 19.91
CA ASN A 140 -13.93 14.25 19.66
C ASN A 140 -14.42 13.74 18.30
N GLU A 141 -13.50 13.56 17.34
CA GLU A 141 -13.79 13.00 16.02
C GLU A 141 -13.94 11.46 16.03
N VAL A 142 -13.57 10.80 17.14
CA VAL A 142 -13.77 9.37 17.33
C VAL A 142 -15.25 9.08 17.60
N SER A 143 -15.85 8.29 16.72
CA SER A 143 -17.28 8.02 16.69
C SER A 143 -17.72 7.06 17.79
N LEU A 144 -16.99 5.96 17.99
CA LEU A 144 -17.32 4.96 19.00
C LEU A 144 -16.94 5.44 20.40
N GLY A 145 -17.93 5.58 21.28
CA GLY A 145 -17.73 6.11 22.64
C GLY A 145 -16.62 5.40 23.43
N ILE A 146 -16.58 4.07 23.41
CA ILE A 146 -15.53 3.30 24.10
C ILE A 146 -14.14 3.61 23.52
N LYS A 147 -14.01 3.74 22.19
CA LYS A 147 -12.73 4.09 21.56
C LYS A 147 -12.32 5.52 21.88
N ARG A 148 -13.28 6.45 21.95
CA ARG A 148 -13.03 7.83 22.36
C ARG A 148 -12.52 7.93 23.79
N ASP A 149 -13.09 7.17 24.71
CA ASP A 149 -12.64 7.15 26.11
C ASP A 149 -11.20 6.60 26.22
N ILE A 150 -10.86 5.58 25.42
CA ILE A 150 -9.49 5.07 25.28
C ILE A 150 -8.57 6.16 24.70
N CYS A 151 -8.98 6.80 23.60
CA CYS A 151 -8.25 7.89 22.96
C CYS A 151 -7.89 9.01 23.96
N LEU A 152 -8.86 9.49 24.75
CA LEU A 152 -8.66 10.55 25.75
C LEU A 152 -7.67 10.17 26.86
N THR A 153 -7.51 8.87 27.10
CA THR A 153 -6.54 8.34 28.07
C THR A 153 -5.15 8.30 27.44
N GLU A 154 -5.05 7.86 26.18
CA GLU A 154 -3.78 7.69 25.47
C GLU A 154 -3.17 9.00 24.95
N SER A 155 -3.99 10.01 24.63
CA SER A 155 -3.56 11.34 24.19
C SER A 155 -2.74 12.12 25.22
N LYS A 156 -2.72 11.66 26.48
CA LYS A 156 -1.99 12.27 27.59
C LYS A 156 -0.61 11.65 27.85
N LEU A 157 -0.26 10.56 27.16
CA LEU A 157 1.03 9.85 27.30
C LEU A 157 2.11 10.51 26.43
#